data_AF-A0AAT9WHT1-F1
#
_entry.id   AF-A0AAT9WHT1-F1
#
_cell.length_a   1.000
_cell.length_b   1.000
_cell.length_c   1.000
_cell.angle_alpha   90.00
_cell.angle_beta   90.00
_cell.angle_gamma   90.00
#
_symmetry.space_group_name_H-M   'P 1'
#
loop_
_entity.id
_entity.type
_entity.pdbx_description
1 polymer ?
#
loop_
_entity_poly.entity_id
_entity_poly.type
_entity_poly.pdbx_seq_one_letter_code
_entity_poly.pdbx_strand_id
1 'polypeptide(L)'
;MKKIFLLAAMLAGAAHAADPKIYTVAMTMTTPNSTSSPRLIVRESEAFKVSIGEADEKMSASFTVTPAGAGTVKLDGSVRCADGKESHPVLITRLGENAAVKIQGPGDKPCELGMLVTEETQPATAK
;
A
#
# COMPACT_ATOMS: atom_id res chain seq x y z
N MET A 1 8.61 61.14 -18.46
CA MET A 1 7.83 59.98 -17.98
C MET A 1 8.77 58.77 -17.94
N LYS A 2 9.19 58.33 -16.75
CA LYS A 2 10.17 57.25 -16.54
C LYS A 2 9.42 55.93 -16.27
N LYS A 3 9.54 54.94 -17.17
CA LYS A 3 9.00 53.59 -16.98
C LYS A 3 10.01 52.77 -16.19
N ILE A 4 9.67 52.38 -14.97
CA ILE A 4 10.43 51.45 -14.13
C ILE A 4 9.91 50.05 -14.44
N PHE A 5 10.74 49.22 -15.07
CA PHE A 5 10.52 47.78 -15.20
C PHE A 5 11.08 47.12 -13.93
N LEU A 6 10.22 46.65 -13.04
CA LEU A 6 10.61 45.73 -11.97
C LEU A 6 10.74 44.32 -12.57
N LEU A 7 11.96 43.79 -12.61
CA LEU A 7 12.23 42.36 -12.74
C LEU A 7 11.90 41.70 -11.38
N ALA A 8 10.86 40.87 -11.36
CA ALA A 8 10.64 39.91 -10.28
C ALA A 8 11.39 38.61 -10.64
N ALA A 9 12.51 38.36 -9.99
CA ALA A 9 13.19 37.07 -10.05
C ALA A 9 12.38 36.05 -9.21
N MET A 10 11.69 35.12 -9.87
CA MET A 10 11.15 33.94 -9.20
C MET A 10 12.30 33.00 -8.87
N LEU A 11 12.64 32.89 -7.59
CA LEU A 11 13.40 31.76 -7.08
C LEU A 11 12.50 30.52 -7.15
N ALA A 12 12.69 29.70 -8.19
CA ALA A 12 12.20 28.34 -8.20
C ALA A 12 13.04 27.53 -7.19
N GLY A 13 12.59 27.49 -5.94
CA GLY A 13 13.06 26.49 -4.99
C GLY A 13 12.68 25.13 -5.51
N ALA A 14 13.65 24.38 -6.04
CA ALA A 14 13.49 22.95 -6.28
C ALA A 14 13.23 22.30 -4.92
N ALA A 15 11.96 22.01 -4.62
CA ALA A 15 11.60 21.12 -3.54
C ALA A 15 12.32 19.81 -3.82
N HIS A 16 13.36 19.51 -3.02
CA HIS A 16 13.88 18.16 -2.93
C HIS A 16 12.70 17.29 -2.51
N ALA A 17 12.13 16.55 -3.46
CA ALA A 17 11.26 15.44 -3.13
C ALA A 17 12.12 14.52 -2.25
N ALA A 18 11.74 14.36 -0.99
CA ALA A 18 12.38 13.38 -0.12
C ALA A 18 12.36 12.02 -0.83
N ASP A 19 13.42 11.23 -0.68
CA ASP A 19 13.45 9.90 -1.26
C ASP A 19 12.22 9.11 -0.80
N PRO A 20 11.52 8.43 -1.71
CA PRO A 20 10.29 7.71 -1.36
C PRO A 20 10.63 6.59 -0.38
N LYS A 21 9.84 6.47 0.70
CA LYS A 21 10.05 5.44 1.71
C LYS A 21 9.87 4.04 1.11
N ILE A 22 10.61 3.08 1.66
CA ILE A 22 10.47 1.66 1.32
C ILE A 22 9.81 0.94 2.49
N TYR A 23 8.83 0.10 2.18
CA TYR A 23 8.10 -0.69 3.15
C TYR A 23 8.25 -2.17 2.82
N THR A 24 8.39 -3.00 3.86
CA THR A 24 7.98 -4.39 3.74
C THR A 24 6.49 -4.50 4.06
N VAL A 25 5.72 -5.17 3.21
CA VAL A 25 4.35 -5.63 3.49
C VAL A 25 4.36 -7.14 3.63
N ALA A 26 4.13 -7.63 4.85
CA ALA A 26 3.85 -9.04 5.10
C ALA A 26 2.34 -9.25 5.05
N MET A 27 1.89 -10.18 4.22
CA MET A 27 0.47 -10.45 4.01
C MET A 27 0.10 -11.83 4.52
N THR A 28 -1.16 -12.00 4.89
CA THR A 28 -1.80 -13.31 5.09
C THR A 28 -3.07 -13.30 4.26
N MET A 29 -3.10 -14.10 3.20
CA MET A 29 -4.21 -14.22 2.28
C MET A 29 -4.88 -15.56 2.50
N THR A 30 -6.13 -15.55 2.94
CA THR A 30 -6.92 -16.75 3.23
C THR A 30 -8.10 -16.81 2.29
N THR A 31 -8.22 -17.94 1.63
CA THR A 31 -9.36 -18.37 0.80
C THR A 31 -10.08 -19.51 1.52
N PRO A 32 -11.26 -19.93 1.05
CA PRO A 32 -11.98 -21.07 1.62
C PRO A 32 -11.16 -22.34 1.88
N ASN A 33 -10.20 -22.66 1.02
CA ASN A 33 -9.45 -23.91 1.12
C ASN A 33 -7.92 -23.72 1.18
N SER A 34 -7.41 -22.49 1.19
CA SER A 34 -5.96 -22.24 1.27
C SER A 34 -5.60 -20.95 1.99
N THR A 35 -4.42 -20.94 2.61
CA THR A 35 -3.78 -19.74 3.16
C THR A 35 -2.39 -19.59 2.56
N SER A 36 -2.01 -18.37 2.21
CA SER A 36 -0.67 -18.01 1.74
C SER A 36 -0.16 -16.77 2.47
N SER A 37 1.14 -16.70 2.70
CA SER A 37 1.76 -15.59 3.43
C SER A 37 2.87 -14.89 2.62
N PRO A 38 2.52 -14.19 1.53
CA PRO A 38 3.51 -13.50 0.72
C PRO A 38 4.10 -12.28 1.48
N ARG A 39 5.37 -11.99 1.21
CA ARG A 39 6.09 -10.82 1.72
C ARG A 39 6.62 -10.03 0.54
N LEU A 40 6.34 -8.73 0.51
CA LEU A 40 6.74 -7.84 -0.57
C LEU A 40 7.56 -6.67 -0.02
N ILE A 41 8.51 -6.20 -0.83
CA ILE A 41 9.15 -4.90 -0.63
C ILE A 41 8.50 -3.95 -1.63
N VAL A 42 7.93 -2.86 -1.13
CA VAL A 42 7.13 -1.91 -1.91
C VAL A 42 7.62 -0.50 -1.66
N ARG A 43 7.50 0.34 -2.67
CA ARG A 43 7.81 1.76 -2.56
C ARG A 43 6.55 2.53 -2.15
N GLU A 44 6.74 3.56 -1.34
CA GLU A 44 5.71 4.53 -1.01
C GLU A 44 4.98 5.02 -2.27
N SER A 45 3.65 5.09 -2.17
CA SER A 45 2.75 5.59 -3.22
C SER A 45 2.81 4.81 -4.54
N GLU A 46 3.46 3.65 -4.57
CA GLU A 46 3.46 2.73 -5.70
C GLU A 46 2.45 1.60 -5.46
N ALA A 47 1.63 1.29 -6.47
CA ALA A 47 0.68 0.22 -6.39
C ALA A 47 1.39 -1.14 -6.54
N PHE A 48 1.14 -2.06 -5.61
CA PHE A 48 1.60 -3.44 -5.68
C PHE A 48 0.42 -4.39 -5.83
N LYS A 49 0.66 -5.56 -6.45
CA LYS A 49 -0.37 -6.56 -6.72
C LYS A 49 0.09 -7.94 -6.27
N VAL A 50 -0.82 -8.71 -5.69
CA VAL A 50 -0.63 -10.11 -5.32
C VAL A 50 -1.82 -10.93 -5.78
N SER A 51 -1.58 -12.16 -6.21
CA SER A 51 -2.63 -13.14 -6.45
C SER A 51 -2.19 -14.50 -5.91
N ILE A 52 -3.12 -15.22 -5.30
CA ILE A 52 -2.93 -16.58 -4.81
C ILE A 52 -4.07 -17.48 -5.29
N GLY A 53 -3.87 -18.79 -5.21
CA GLY A 53 -4.83 -19.79 -5.64
C GLY A 53 -4.91 -19.95 -7.16
N GLU A 54 -5.70 -20.92 -7.59
CA GLU A 54 -5.97 -21.21 -9.01
C GLU A 54 -7.48 -21.31 -9.25
N ALA A 55 -7.90 -21.15 -10.51
CA ALA A 55 -9.29 -21.29 -10.95
C ALA A 55 -10.30 -20.56 -10.03
N ASP A 56 -11.29 -21.30 -9.50
CA ASP A 56 -12.41 -20.80 -8.69
C ASP A 56 -12.06 -20.56 -7.21
N GLU A 57 -10.77 -20.52 -6.88
CA GLU A 57 -10.27 -20.24 -5.53
C GLU A 57 -9.32 -19.04 -5.50
N LYS A 58 -9.26 -18.31 -6.60
CA LYS A 58 -8.34 -17.19 -6.75
C LYS A 58 -8.73 -16.02 -5.85
N MET A 59 -7.72 -15.49 -5.17
CA MET A 59 -7.81 -14.21 -4.49
C MET A 59 -6.75 -13.27 -5.08
N SER A 60 -7.17 -12.07 -5.46
CA SER A 60 -6.25 -11.02 -5.95
C SER A 60 -6.41 -9.75 -5.13
N ALA A 61 -5.29 -9.10 -4.82
CA ALA A 61 -5.21 -7.88 -4.07
C ALA A 61 -4.33 -6.86 -4.81
N SER A 62 -4.73 -5.59 -4.77
CA SER A 62 -3.96 -4.45 -5.29
C SER A 62 -4.02 -3.32 -4.26
N PHE A 63 -2.88 -2.82 -3.81
CA PHE A 63 -2.83 -1.79 -2.77
C PHE A 63 -1.73 -0.76 -3.03
N THR A 64 -1.92 0.42 -2.46
CA THR A 64 -0.92 1.47 -2.35
C THR A 64 -0.68 1.78 -0.87
N VAL A 65 0.59 1.88 -0.47
CA VAL A 65 0.98 2.32 0.89
C VAL A 65 1.26 3.81 0.85
N THR A 66 0.57 4.59 1.67
CA THR A 66 0.81 6.04 1.81
C THR A 66 1.03 6.39 3.28
N PRO A 67 2.10 7.11 3.66
CA PRO A 67 2.25 7.62 5.02
C PRO A 67 1.05 8.47 5.43
N ALA A 68 0.56 8.27 6.65
CA ALA A 68 -0.55 9.03 7.22
C ALA A 68 -0.13 9.87 8.46
N GLY A 69 1.18 9.95 8.73
CA GLY A 69 1.78 10.67 9.87
C GLY A 69 2.21 9.74 11.00
N ALA A 70 3.06 10.22 11.93
CA ALA A 70 3.42 9.56 13.21
C ALA A 70 3.50 8.01 13.22
N GLY A 71 4.21 7.39 12.26
CA GLY A 71 4.36 5.94 12.19
C GLY A 71 3.10 5.18 11.79
N THR A 72 2.14 5.85 11.16
CA THR A 72 0.93 5.28 10.57
C THR A 72 1.00 5.32 9.05
N VAL A 73 0.33 4.34 8.44
CA VAL A 73 0.18 4.23 6.99
C VAL A 73 -1.29 4.01 6.65
N LYS A 74 -1.68 4.57 5.50
CA LYS A 74 -2.91 4.26 4.80
C LYS A 74 -2.62 3.18 3.76
N LEU A 75 -3.41 2.11 3.78
CA LEU A 75 -3.48 1.10 2.74
C LEU A 75 -4.79 1.30 1.99
N ASP A 76 -4.68 1.73 0.74
CA ASP A 76 -5.81 2.01 -0.14
C ASP A 76 -5.75 1.04 -1.31
N GLY A 77 -6.82 0.32 -1.58
CA GLY A 77 -6.74 -0.74 -2.58
C GLY A 77 -8.04 -1.47 -2.88
N SER A 78 -7.89 -2.57 -3.61
CA SER A 78 -8.96 -3.48 -3.92
C SER A 78 -8.56 -4.93 -3.69
N VAL A 79 -9.55 -5.72 -3.32
CA VAL A 79 -9.44 -7.16 -3.12
C VAL A 79 -10.60 -7.83 -3.81
N ARG A 80 -10.32 -8.86 -4.59
CA ARG A 80 -11.31 -9.67 -5.28
C ARG A 80 -11.11 -11.12 -4.90
N CYS A 81 -12.19 -11.77 -4.47
CA CYS A 81 -12.22 -13.21 -4.28
C CYS A 81 -12.92 -13.92 -5.44
N ALA A 82 -12.93 -15.25 -5.38
CA ALA A 82 -13.34 -16.10 -6.49
C ALA A 82 -14.79 -15.89 -6.99
N ASP A 83 -15.67 -15.35 -6.14
CA ASP A 83 -17.04 -14.96 -6.50
C ASP A 83 -17.11 -13.78 -7.50
N GLY A 84 -15.95 -13.18 -7.80
CA GLY A 84 -15.82 -12.06 -8.71
C GLY A 84 -16.13 -10.71 -8.09
N LYS A 85 -16.55 -10.67 -6.81
CA LYS A 85 -16.90 -9.44 -6.11
C LYS A 85 -15.63 -8.73 -5.68
N GLU A 86 -15.47 -7.50 -6.15
CA GLU A 86 -14.39 -6.63 -5.73
C GLU A 86 -14.83 -5.81 -4.51
N SER A 87 -13.95 -5.75 -3.51
CA SER A 87 -14.08 -4.90 -2.34
C SER A 87 -12.98 -3.86 -2.36
N HIS A 88 -13.27 -2.64 -1.92
CA HIS A 88 -12.34 -1.51 -1.91
C HIS A 88 -12.01 -1.07 -0.48
N PRO A 89 -11.20 -1.85 0.27
CA PRO A 89 -10.85 -1.48 1.63
C PRO A 89 -9.90 -0.28 1.65
N VAL A 90 -10.14 0.60 2.62
CA VAL A 90 -9.19 1.63 3.04
C VAL A 90 -8.87 1.37 4.50
N LEU A 91 -7.60 1.10 4.81
CA LEU A 91 -7.14 0.80 6.16
C LEU A 91 -6.15 1.85 6.60
N ILE A 92 -6.24 2.26 7.87
CA ILE A 92 -5.22 3.06 8.53
C ILE A 92 -4.68 2.21 9.66
N THR A 93 -3.37 1.94 9.63
CA THR A 93 -2.70 1.09 10.62
C THR A 93 -1.37 1.71 11.04
N ARG A 94 -0.89 1.32 12.21
CA ARG A 94 0.48 1.64 12.64
C ARG A 94 1.47 0.69 12.00
N LEU A 95 2.68 1.19 11.77
CA LEU A 95 3.81 0.35 11.38
C LEU A 95 4.06 -0.71 12.45
N GLY A 96 4.22 -1.96 12.02
CA GLY A 96 4.40 -3.13 12.88
C GLY A 96 3.09 -3.74 13.40
N GLU A 97 1.94 -3.12 13.17
CA GLU A 97 0.63 -3.67 13.56
C GLU A 97 -0.06 -4.36 12.38
N ASN A 98 -0.84 -5.40 12.69
CA ASN A 98 -1.60 -6.15 11.71
C ASN A 98 -2.97 -5.49 11.47
N ALA A 99 -3.31 -5.25 10.21
CA ALA A 99 -4.61 -4.80 9.77
C ALA A 99 -5.27 -5.90 8.92
N ALA A 100 -6.52 -6.26 9.25
CA ALA A 100 -7.23 -7.32 8.57
C ALA A 100 -8.56 -6.85 7.99
N VAL A 101 -8.90 -7.39 6.81
CA VAL A 101 -10.21 -7.24 6.19
C VAL A 101 -10.79 -8.60 5.89
N LYS A 102 -12.08 -8.76 6.20
CA LYS A 102 -12.88 -9.90 5.77
C LYS A 102 -13.62 -9.50 4.50
N ILE A 103 -13.45 -10.30 3.46
CA ILE A 103 -14.13 -10.15 2.19
C ILE A 103 -15.14 -11.29 2.07
N GLN A 104 -16.33 -10.98 1.60
CA GLN A 104 -17.31 -12.02 1.29
C GLN A 104 -16.74 -12.92 0.18
N GLY A 105 -16.73 -14.23 0.38
CA GLY A 105 -16.30 -15.20 -0.62
C GLY A 105 -17.49 -15.95 -1.21
N PRO A 106 -17.24 -16.94 -2.09
CA PRO A 106 -18.31 -17.74 -2.67
C PRO A 106 -19.07 -18.53 -1.59
N GLY A 107 -20.40 -18.38 -1.57
CA GLY A 107 -21.27 -18.98 -0.57
C GLY A 107 -21.10 -18.35 0.82
N ASP A 108 -21.05 -19.19 1.86
CA ASP A 108 -20.89 -18.77 3.26
C ASP A 108 -19.44 -18.72 3.74
N LYS A 109 -18.45 -18.92 2.84
CA LYS A 109 -17.04 -18.98 3.21
C LYS A 109 -16.35 -17.65 2.90
N PRO A 110 -15.94 -16.85 3.91
CA PRO A 110 -15.28 -15.59 3.67
C PRO A 110 -13.82 -15.79 3.21
N CYS A 111 -13.32 -14.83 2.45
CA CYS A 111 -11.89 -14.63 2.28
C CYS A 111 -11.38 -13.63 3.31
N GLU A 112 -10.12 -13.75 3.71
CA GLU A 112 -9.51 -12.81 4.65
C GLU A 112 -8.17 -12.34 4.12
N LEU A 113 -7.89 -11.04 4.30
CA LEU A 113 -6.59 -10.44 4.04
C LEU A 113 -6.10 -9.77 5.31
N GLY A 114 -5.01 -10.28 5.87
CA GLY A 114 -4.19 -9.61 6.88
C GLY A 114 -2.99 -8.94 6.22
N MET A 115 -2.59 -7.78 6.73
CA MET A 115 -1.41 -7.03 6.29
C MET A 115 -0.70 -6.42 7.49
N LEU A 116 0.60 -6.64 7.57
CA LEU A 116 1.51 -5.98 8.50
C LEU A 116 2.54 -5.20 7.69
N VAL A 117 2.66 -3.91 7.97
CA VAL A 117 3.56 -3.01 7.24
C VAL A 117 4.70 -2.59 8.16
N THR A 118 5.95 -2.75 7.71
CA THR A 118 7.13 -2.20 8.40
C THR A 118 7.89 -1.28 7.45
N GLU A 119 8.36 -0.15 7.96
CA GLU A 119 9.29 0.71 7.21
C GLU A 119 10.67 0.06 7.20
N GLU A 120 11.31 -0.04 6.05
CA GLU A 120 12.71 -0.44 5.98
C GLU A 120 13.57 0.77 6.30
N THR A 121 14.35 0.68 7.37
CA THR A 121 15.37 1.68 7.67
C THR A 121 16.45 1.55 6.60
N GLN A 122 16.45 2.47 5.63
CA GLN A 122 17.54 2.55 4.66
C GLN A 122 18.83 2.79 5.47
N PRO A 123 19.86 1.92 5.37
CA PRO A 123 21.10 2.17 6.07
C PRO A 123 21.64 3.50 5.58
N ALA A 124 21.93 4.41 6.52
CA ALA A 124 22.52 5.70 6.21
C ALA A 124 23.78 5.45 5.37
N THR A 125 23.78 5.89 4.12
CA THR A 125 24.95 5.86 3.27
C THR A 125 26.02 6.70 3.95
N ALA A 126 26.97 6.04 4.61
CA ALA A 126 28.17 6.70 5.11
C ALA A 126 28.87 7.35 3.92
N LYS A 127 28.92 8.67 3.93
CA LYS A 127 29.53 9.50 2.90
C LYS A 127 31.05 9.58 3.11
#